data_AF-A0A850BV77-F1
#
_entry.id   AF-A0A850BV77-F1
#
_cell.length_a   1.000
_cell.length_b   1.000
_cell.length_c   1.000
_cell.angle_alpha   90.00
_cell.angle_beta   90.00
_cell.angle_gamma   90.00
#
_symmetry.space_group_name_H-M   'P 1'
#
loop_
_entity.id
_entity.type
_entity.pdbx_description
1 polymer ?
#
loop_
_entity_poly.entity_id
_entity_poly.type
_entity_poly.pdbx_seq_one_letter_code
_entity_poly.pdbx_strand_id
1 'polypeptide(L)'
;MAAKEIIYNESARSMILAGVNALADAVKVTLGPKGRNVVIEKSFGSPTVTKDGVTVAKEIELENRFENMGAQMVREVASKTSDIAGDGTTTATVLAQAIYREGSKLVAAGHNPMEIKRGIDKAVEAVVAHLHSAAKSTKDAKEIAQVGTISANGDLTIGKLLADAMEKVGKEGVITVEEAKSAETTLDVVEGMQFDR
;
A
#
# COMPACT_ATOMS: atom_id res chain seq x y z
N MET A 1 -5.49 -2.29 -36.86
CA MET A 1 -5.16 -1.71 -35.53
C MET A 1 -6.22 -0.69 -35.19
N ALA A 2 -6.72 -0.66 -33.95
CA ALA A 2 -7.66 0.37 -33.51
C ALA A 2 -6.98 1.76 -33.49
N ALA A 3 -7.72 2.81 -33.86
CA ALA A 3 -7.25 4.18 -33.80
C ALA A 3 -6.82 4.58 -32.37
N LYS A 4 -5.84 5.48 -32.25
CA LYS A 4 -5.29 5.94 -30.97
C LYS A 4 -5.59 7.43 -30.80
N GLU A 5 -6.06 7.79 -29.62
CA GLU A 5 -6.22 9.18 -29.21
C GLU A 5 -4.93 9.65 -28.53
N ILE A 6 -4.53 10.89 -28.79
CA ILE A 6 -3.30 11.49 -28.25
C ILE A 6 -3.62 12.87 -27.69
N ILE A 7 -3.27 13.06 -26.42
CA ILE A 7 -3.39 14.34 -25.70
C ILE A 7 -2.02 14.81 -25.25
N TYR A 8 -1.85 16.12 -25.10
CA TYR A 8 -0.53 16.72 -24.86
C TYR A 8 -0.54 17.67 -23.67
N ASN A 9 0.67 17.96 -23.16
CA ASN A 9 0.98 19.04 -22.24
C ASN A 9 0.13 19.02 -20.96
N GLU A 10 -0.44 20.18 -20.60
CA GLU A 10 -1.19 20.38 -19.37
C GLU A 10 -2.49 19.59 -19.33
N SER A 11 -3.22 19.52 -20.45
CA SER A 11 -4.45 18.72 -20.56
C SER A 11 -4.18 17.25 -20.20
N ALA A 12 -3.09 16.68 -20.75
CA ALA A 12 -2.66 15.33 -20.42
C ALA A 12 -2.37 15.16 -18.92
N ARG A 13 -1.57 16.06 -18.34
CA ARG A 13 -1.23 16.00 -16.90
C ARG A 13 -2.45 16.18 -16.00
N SER A 14 -3.41 17.02 -16.40
CA SER A 14 -4.64 17.24 -15.63
C SER A 14 -5.51 15.99 -15.58
N MET A 15 -5.67 15.27 -16.69
CA MET A 15 -6.41 14.01 -16.72
C MET A 15 -5.70 12.92 -15.89
N ILE A 16 -4.38 12.80 -16.02
CA ILE A 16 -3.61 11.87 -15.17
C ILE A 16 -3.78 12.22 -13.68
N LEU A 17 -3.69 13.51 -13.32
CA LEU A 17 -3.86 13.97 -11.95
C LEU A 17 -5.26 13.67 -11.40
N ALA A 18 -6.31 13.83 -12.22
CA ALA A 18 -7.68 13.47 -11.84
C ALA A 18 -7.78 11.97 -11.47
N GLY A 19 -7.18 11.10 -12.29
CA GLY A 19 -7.13 9.66 -12.01
C GLY A 19 -6.33 9.29 -10.76
N VAL A 20 -5.16 9.90 -10.58
CA VAL A 20 -4.34 9.78 -9.36
C VAL A 20 -5.15 10.18 -8.13
N ASN A 21 -5.89 11.29 -8.22
CA ASN A 21 -6.71 11.78 -7.12
C ASN A 21 -7.89 10.85 -6.82
N ALA A 22 -8.60 10.36 -7.84
CA ALA A 22 -9.72 9.46 -7.65
C ALA A 22 -9.30 8.20 -6.88
N LEU A 23 -8.18 7.58 -7.28
CA LEU A 23 -7.65 6.41 -6.59
C LEU A 23 -7.18 6.75 -5.17
N ALA A 24 -6.34 7.78 -5.03
CA ALA A 24 -5.76 8.11 -3.73
C ALA A 24 -6.81 8.60 -2.72
N ASP A 25 -7.84 9.32 -3.17
CA ASP A 25 -8.91 9.81 -2.30
C ASP A 25 -9.79 8.68 -1.77
N ALA A 26 -10.00 7.63 -2.57
CA ALA A 26 -10.69 6.42 -2.12
C ALA A 26 -9.84 5.57 -1.18
N VAL A 27 -8.52 5.49 -1.39
CA VAL A 27 -7.62 4.67 -0.56
C VAL A 27 -7.26 5.36 0.76
N LYS A 28 -7.01 6.67 0.76
CA LYS A 28 -6.51 7.39 1.95
C LYS A 28 -7.46 7.41 3.13
N VAL A 29 -8.77 7.20 2.92
CA VAL A 29 -9.74 7.17 4.02
C VAL A 29 -9.54 5.97 4.94
N THR A 30 -8.83 4.93 4.49
CA THR A 30 -8.52 3.74 5.28
C THR A 30 -7.27 3.89 6.14
N LEU A 31 -6.52 4.99 6.01
CA LEU A 31 -5.24 5.17 6.67
C LEU A 31 -5.36 5.28 8.20
N GLY A 32 -4.57 4.47 8.90
CA GLY A 32 -4.33 4.56 10.35
C GLY A 32 -5.45 3.97 11.22
N PRO A 33 -5.32 4.08 12.56
CA PRO A 33 -6.23 3.42 13.50
C PRO A 33 -7.67 3.98 13.46
N LYS A 34 -7.83 5.22 12.96
CA LYS A 34 -9.14 5.85 12.72
C LYS A 34 -9.58 5.76 11.26
N GLY A 35 -8.94 4.89 10.48
CA GLY A 35 -9.33 4.57 9.11
C GLY A 35 -10.79 4.13 9.05
N ARG A 36 -11.49 4.64 8.04
CA ARG A 36 -12.89 4.31 7.76
C ARG A 36 -12.98 3.14 6.80
N ASN A 37 -14.12 2.46 6.85
CA ASN A 37 -14.41 1.37 5.93
C ASN A 37 -14.74 1.91 4.54
N VAL A 38 -14.30 1.19 3.51
CA VAL A 38 -14.74 1.35 2.13
C VAL A 38 -15.65 0.16 1.80
N VAL A 39 -16.78 0.46 1.16
CA VAL A 39 -17.75 -0.55 0.73
C VAL A 39 -17.59 -0.74 -0.78
N ILE A 40 -17.40 -1.98 -1.19
CA ILE A 40 -17.09 -2.39 -2.56
C ILE A 40 -18.21 -3.30 -3.04
N GLU A 41 -18.81 -2.96 -4.18
CA GLU A 41 -19.81 -3.79 -4.84
C GLU A 41 -19.20 -5.11 -5.29
N LYS A 42 -19.97 -6.20 -5.19
CA LYS A 42 -19.67 -7.48 -5.84
C LYS A 42 -20.76 -7.76 -6.85
N SER A 43 -20.39 -8.26 -8.03
CA SER A 43 -21.35 -8.63 -9.07
C SER A 43 -22.39 -9.66 -8.62
N PHE A 44 -22.06 -10.45 -7.59
CA PHE A 44 -22.97 -11.39 -6.95
C PHE A 44 -22.77 -11.40 -5.43
N GLY A 45 -23.86 -11.52 -4.68
CA GLY A 45 -23.84 -11.63 -3.22
C GLY A 45 -23.82 -10.29 -2.49
N SER A 46 -23.29 -10.28 -1.27
CA SER A 46 -23.18 -9.08 -0.43
C SER A 46 -21.94 -8.25 -0.76
N PRO A 47 -21.96 -6.93 -0.54
CA PRO A 47 -20.80 -6.08 -0.75
C PRO A 47 -19.67 -6.43 0.21
N THR A 48 -18.44 -6.12 -0.20
CA THR A 48 -17.26 -6.28 0.65
C THR A 48 -16.99 -4.99 1.41
N VAL A 49 -16.77 -5.11 2.71
CA VAL A 49 -16.41 -3.98 3.57
C VAL A 49 -14.97 -4.19 3.99
N THR A 50 -14.09 -3.25 3.65
CA THR A 50 -12.66 -3.38 3.92
C THR A 50 -12.02 -2.08 4.39
N LYS A 51 -10.93 -2.21 5.14
CA LYS A 51 -9.98 -1.13 5.44
C LYS A 51 -8.62 -1.35 4.77
N ASP A 52 -8.47 -2.42 4.00
CA ASP A 52 -7.24 -2.69 3.27
C ASP A 52 -7.15 -1.78 2.04
N GLY A 53 -6.14 -0.91 2.01
CA GLY A 53 -5.89 0.00 0.91
C GLY A 53 -5.54 -0.71 -0.40
N VAL A 54 -4.94 -1.91 -0.34
CA VAL A 54 -4.61 -2.70 -1.55
C VAL A 54 -5.88 -3.20 -2.21
N THR A 55 -6.77 -3.80 -1.43
CA THR A 55 -8.08 -4.26 -1.91
C THR A 55 -8.86 -3.09 -2.52
N VAL A 56 -8.90 -1.93 -1.85
CA VAL A 56 -9.57 -0.73 -2.42
C VAL A 56 -8.91 -0.30 -3.73
N ALA A 57 -7.58 -0.21 -3.80
CA ALA A 57 -6.88 0.24 -5.00
C ALA A 57 -7.07 -0.72 -6.20
N LYS A 58 -7.23 -2.02 -5.95
CA LYS A 58 -7.44 -3.04 -6.98
C LYS A 58 -8.77 -2.88 -7.72
N GLU A 59 -9.80 -2.44 -7.01
CA GLU A 59 -11.18 -2.31 -7.51
C GLU A 59 -11.43 -0.97 -8.23
N ILE A 60 -10.43 -0.10 -8.29
CA ILE A 60 -10.56 1.22 -8.93
C ILE A 60 -10.17 1.12 -10.40
N GLU A 61 -11.18 1.23 -11.25
CA GLU A 61 -11.06 1.40 -12.70
C GLU A 61 -11.94 2.56 -13.14
N LEU A 62 -11.36 3.48 -13.91
CA LEU A 62 -12.05 4.70 -14.35
C LEU A 62 -12.48 4.57 -15.81
N GLU A 63 -13.66 5.08 -16.14
CA GLU A 63 -14.21 5.05 -17.49
C GLU A 63 -13.36 5.86 -18.48
N ASN A 64 -12.91 7.05 -18.07
CA ASN A 64 -11.99 7.84 -18.87
C ASN A 64 -10.62 7.16 -18.91
N ARG A 65 -10.16 6.82 -20.12
CA ARG A 65 -8.92 6.06 -20.33
C ARG A 65 -7.67 6.80 -19.83
N PHE A 66 -7.63 8.12 -19.93
CA PHE A 66 -6.49 8.92 -19.48
C PHE A 66 -6.45 9.04 -17.96
N GLU A 67 -7.60 9.26 -17.33
CA GLU A 67 -7.68 9.21 -15.87
C GLU A 67 -7.34 7.80 -15.37
N ASN A 68 -7.87 6.75 -16.01
CA ASN A 68 -7.57 5.38 -15.64
C ASN A 68 -6.06 5.10 -15.70
N MET A 69 -5.34 5.58 -16.73
CA MET A 69 -3.87 5.46 -16.76
C MET A 69 -3.21 6.08 -15.51
N GLY A 70 -3.68 7.23 -15.05
CA GLY A 70 -3.23 7.85 -13.80
C GLY A 70 -3.48 6.97 -12.57
N ALA A 71 -4.69 6.43 -12.46
CA ALA A 71 -5.05 5.51 -11.38
C ALA A 71 -4.18 4.23 -11.42
N GLN A 72 -4.04 3.59 -12.60
CA GLN A 72 -3.27 2.36 -12.76
C GLN A 72 -1.79 2.54 -12.39
N MET A 73 -1.17 3.69 -12.70
CA MET A 73 0.21 3.99 -12.27
C MET A 73 0.35 4.01 -10.74
N VAL A 74 -0.59 4.61 -10.01
CA VAL A 74 -0.53 4.66 -8.54
C VAL A 74 -0.90 3.31 -7.93
N ARG A 75 -1.82 2.57 -8.54
CA ARG A 75 -2.12 1.18 -8.16
C ARG A 75 -0.86 0.31 -8.22
N GLU A 76 -0.04 0.48 -9.25
CA GLU A 76 1.22 -0.25 -9.39
C GLU A 76 2.21 0.11 -8.27
N VAL A 77 2.29 1.38 -7.88
CA VAL A 77 3.11 1.83 -6.72
C VAL A 77 2.65 1.15 -5.44
N ALA A 78 1.33 1.11 -5.20
CA ALA A 78 0.76 0.44 -4.02
C ALA A 78 1.04 -1.06 -4.03
N SER A 79 0.84 -1.74 -5.17
CA SER A 79 1.08 -3.18 -5.31
C SER A 79 2.54 -3.55 -5.05
N LYS A 80 3.49 -2.86 -5.69
CA LYS A 80 4.93 -3.13 -5.51
C LYS A 80 5.38 -2.92 -4.06
N THR A 81 4.79 -1.96 -3.36
CA THR A 81 5.06 -1.75 -1.93
C THR A 81 4.56 -2.95 -1.12
N SER A 82 3.36 -3.44 -1.41
CA SER A 82 2.81 -4.65 -0.77
C SER A 82 3.67 -5.87 -1.03
N ASP A 83 4.13 -6.06 -2.27
CA ASP A 83 4.85 -7.27 -2.69
C ASP A 83 6.22 -7.39 -1.99
N ILE A 84 6.87 -6.25 -1.71
CA ILE A 84 8.18 -6.21 -1.07
C ILE A 84 8.07 -6.12 0.45
N ALA A 85 7.16 -5.28 0.96
CA ALA A 85 7.12 -4.92 2.38
C ALA A 85 5.92 -5.52 3.15
N GLY A 86 4.88 -6.01 2.47
CA GLY A 86 3.67 -6.57 3.08
C GLY A 86 2.70 -5.54 3.71
N ASP A 87 3.11 -4.28 3.85
CA ASP A 87 2.32 -3.17 4.42
C ASP A 87 2.77 -1.82 3.77
N GLY A 88 2.08 -0.73 4.08
CA GLY A 88 2.45 0.64 3.68
C GLY A 88 1.87 1.09 2.35
N THR A 89 0.95 0.32 1.77
CA THR A 89 0.34 0.58 0.46
C THR A 89 -0.48 1.87 0.43
N THR A 90 -1.29 2.12 1.47
CA THR A 90 -2.01 3.37 1.66
C THR A 90 -1.05 4.55 1.82
N THR A 91 0.04 4.37 2.57
CA THR A 91 1.08 5.41 2.76
C THR A 91 1.77 5.75 1.45
N ALA A 92 2.19 4.75 0.67
CA ALA A 92 2.80 4.93 -0.63
C ALA A 92 1.86 5.68 -1.60
N THR A 93 0.57 5.35 -1.57
CA THR A 93 -0.47 5.99 -2.40
C THR A 93 -0.63 7.48 -2.04
N VAL A 94 -0.71 7.81 -0.75
CA VAL A 94 -0.83 9.19 -0.26
C VAL A 94 0.42 10.01 -0.60
N LEU A 95 1.61 9.43 -0.44
CA LEU A 95 2.87 10.08 -0.81
C LEU A 95 2.94 10.33 -2.32
N ALA A 96 2.58 9.33 -3.14
CA ALA A 96 2.54 9.47 -4.59
C ALA A 96 1.59 10.59 -5.04
N GLN A 97 0.39 10.66 -4.45
CA GLN A 97 -0.57 11.74 -4.71
C GLN A 97 0.03 13.11 -4.39
N ALA A 98 0.65 13.27 -3.21
CA ALA A 98 1.21 14.54 -2.77
C ALA A 98 2.36 15.00 -3.68
N ILE A 99 3.31 14.11 -3.96
CA ILE A 99 4.48 14.41 -4.80
C ILE A 99 4.04 14.77 -6.22
N TYR A 100 3.13 13.99 -6.82
CA TYR A 100 2.67 14.23 -8.19
C TYR A 100 1.88 15.54 -8.29
N ARG A 101 1.03 15.83 -7.32
CA ARG A 101 0.23 17.07 -7.28
C ARG A 101 1.11 18.31 -7.20
N GLU A 102 2.08 18.34 -6.28
CA GLU A 102 2.97 19.50 -6.14
C GLU A 102 3.96 19.60 -7.31
N GLY A 103 4.47 18.47 -7.81
CA GLY A 103 5.30 18.44 -9.01
C GLY A 103 4.57 18.98 -10.24
N SER A 104 3.31 18.59 -10.45
CA SER A 104 2.49 19.06 -11.58
C SER A 104 2.27 20.58 -11.53
N LYS A 105 2.04 21.15 -10.34
CA LYS A 105 1.94 22.61 -10.14
C LYS A 105 3.23 23.34 -10.53
N LEU A 106 4.39 22.83 -10.09
CA LEU A 106 5.68 23.44 -10.42
C LEU A 106 5.96 23.38 -11.92
N VAL A 107 5.63 22.26 -12.57
CA VAL A 107 5.75 22.14 -14.03
C VAL A 107 4.82 23.13 -14.75
N ALA A 108 3.59 23.31 -14.26
CA ALA A 108 2.67 24.31 -14.81
C ALA A 108 3.19 25.75 -14.63
N ALA A 109 3.94 26.02 -13.56
CA ALA A 109 4.63 27.29 -13.33
C ALA A 109 5.90 27.50 -14.21
N GLY A 110 6.22 26.56 -15.10
CA GLY A 110 7.33 26.68 -16.05
C GLY A 110 8.66 26.08 -15.59
N HIS A 111 8.69 25.42 -14.43
CA HIS A 111 9.90 24.73 -13.97
C HIS A 111 10.20 23.47 -14.80
N ASN A 112 11.48 23.15 -14.96
CA ASN A 112 11.92 21.98 -15.71
C ASN A 112 11.55 20.67 -14.96
N PRO A 113 10.70 19.80 -15.54
CA PRO A 113 10.31 18.53 -14.91
C PRO A 113 11.50 17.62 -14.57
N MET A 114 12.56 17.64 -15.39
CA MET A 114 13.74 16.80 -15.18
C MET A 114 14.61 17.28 -14.01
N GLU A 115 14.58 18.58 -13.70
CA GLU A 115 15.25 19.12 -12.50
C GLU A 115 14.47 18.82 -11.24
N ILE A 116 13.14 18.99 -11.29
CA ILE A 116 12.24 18.62 -10.19
C ILE A 116 12.43 17.14 -9.84
N LYS A 117 12.38 16.25 -10.84
CA LYS A 117 12.61 14.81 -10.63
C LYS A 117 13.96 14.54 -9.97
N ARG A 118 15.06 15.10 -10.50
CA ARG A 118 16.40 14.92 -9.92
C ARG A 118 16.49 15.42 -8.47
N GLY A 119 15.80 16.51 -8.15
CA GLY A 119 15.70 17.03 -6.79
C GLY A 119 14.94 16.09 -5.85
N ILE A 120 13.81 15.56 -6.30
CA ILE A 120 13.02 14.56 -5.55
C ILE A 120 13.85 13.31 -5.30
N ASP A 121 14.51 12.76 -6.34
CA ASP A 121 15.31 11.55 -6.22
C ASP A 121 16.41 11.71 -5.15
N LYS A 122 17.14 12.83 -5.17
CA LYS A 122 18.17 13.15 -4.15
C LYS A 122 17.58 13.29 -2.75
N ALA A 123 16.41 13.91 -2.62
CA ALA A 123 15.75 14.06 -1.33
C ALA A 123 15.31 12.70 -0.76
N VAL A 124 14.78 11.81 -1.62
CA VAL A 124 14.40 10.44 -1.24
C VAL A 124 15.61 9.66 -0.76
N GLU A 125 16.74 9.70 -1.49
CA GLU A 125 17.99 9.04 -1.07
C GLU A 125 18.44 9.49 0.32
N ALA A 126 18.45 10.81 0.57
CA ALA A 126 18.85 11.37 1.85
C ALA A 126 17.90 10.96 2.99
N VAL A 127 16.59 10.96 2.74
CA VAL A 127 15.58 10.54 3.73
C VAL A 127 15.70 9.05 4.03
N VAL A 128 15.87 8.20 3.02
CA VAL A 128 16.05 6.75 3.19
C VAL A 128 17.30 6.45 4.01
N ALA A 129 18.43 7.10 3.69
CA ALA A 129 19.66 6.96 4.47
C ALA A 129 19.46 7.36 5.94
N HIS A 130 18.74 8.47 6.18
CA HIS A 130 18.43 8.90 7.54
C HIS A 130 17.50 7.91 8.27
N LEU A 131 16.47 7.39 7.60
CA LEU A 131 15.55 6.39 8.17
C LEU A 131 16.30 5.12 8.59
N HIS A 132 17.23 4.63 7.77
CA HIS A 132 18.08 3.50 8.15
C HIS A 132 18.95 3.80 9.37
N SER A 133 19.50 5.01 9.48
CA SER A 133 20.31 5.42 10.63
C SER A 133 19.50 5.53 11.93
N ALA A 134 18.20 5.85 11.82
CA ALA A 134 17.30 5.99 12.95
C ALA A 134 16.59 4.67 13.32
N ALA A 135 16.63 3.66 12.44
CA ALA A 135 15.95 2.39 12.63
C ALA A 135 16.51 1.63 13.84
N LYS A 136 15.61 1.04 14.63
CA LYS A 136 15.94 0.18 15.76
C LYS A 136 15.46 -1.23 15.45
N SER A 137 16.37 -2.19 15.44
CA SER A 137 16.02 -3.60 15.23
C SER A 137 15.18 -4.12 16.38
N THR A 138 14.13 -4.89 16.07
CA THR A 138 13.28 -5.55 17.06
C THR A 138 14.02 -6.74 17.68
N LYS A 139 14.21 -6.70 18.99
CA LYS A 139 15.02 -7.67 19.73
C LYS A 139 14.17 -8.68 20.48
N ASP A 140 13.11 -8.22 21.13
CA ASP A 140 12.29 -9.04 22.01
C ASP A 140 10.90 -9.37 21.42
N ALA A 141 10.26 -10.40 21.98
CA ALA A 141 8.92 -10.82 21.57
C ALA A 141 7.87 -9.72 21.79
N LYS A 142 8.11 -8.82 22.76
CA LYS A 142 7.21 -7.71 23.08
C LYS A 142 7.19 -6.66 21.97
N GLU A 143 8.34 -6.29 21.42
CA GLU A 143 8.46 -5.38 20.28
C GLU A 143 7.83 -6.00 19.03
N ILE A 144 8.02 -7.31 18.80
CA ILE A 144 7.38 -8.04 17.69
C ILE A 144 5.85 -7.99 17.85
N ALA A 145 5.33 -8.32 19.04
CA ALA A 145 3.89 -8.26 19.32
C ALA A 145 3.34 -6.85 19.09
N GLN A 146 4.07 -5.82 19.52
CA GLN A 146 3.66 -4.42 19.32
C GLN A 146 3.57 -4.05 17.85
N VAL A 147 4.56 -4.44 17.02
CA VAL A 147 4.51 -4.23 15.57
C VAL A 147 3.30 -4.96 14.97
N GLY A 148 3.13 -6.24 15.29
CA GLY A 148 2.00 -7.05 14.82
C GLY A 148 0.64 -6.45 15.19
N THR A 149 0.49 -5.96 16.43
CA THR A 149 -0.74 -5.29 16.89
C THR A 149 -1.02 -4.03 16.09
N ILE A 150 -0.01 -3.19 15.84
CA ILE A 150 -0.21 -1.93 15.10
C ILE A 150 -0.62 -2.24 13.65
N SER A 151 0.06 -3.18 12.99
CA SER A 151 -0.29 -3.60 11.63
C SER A 151 -1.67 -4.29 11.56
N ALA A 152 -2.09 -4.97 12.62
CA ALA A 152 -3.42 -5.56 12.76
C ALA A 152 -4.50 -4.57 13.25
N ASN A 153 -4.35 -3.27 12.97
CA ASN A 153 -5.31 -2.22 13.35
C ASN A 153 -5.63 -2.15 14.86
N GLY A 154 -4.65 -2.46 15.71
CA GLY A 154 -4.77 -2.41 17.17
C GLY A 154 -5.23 -3.70 17.83
N ASP A 155 -5.31 -4.82 17.09
CA ASP A 155 -5.67 -6.11 17.66
C ASP A 155 -4.50 -6.72 18.47
N LEU A 156 -4.65 -6.72 19.79
CA LEU A 156 -3.69 -7.30 20.73
C LEU A 156 -3.61 -8.82 20.62
N THR A 157 -4.70 -9.49 20.23
CA THR A 157 -4.77 -10.94 20.10
C THR A 157 -3.91 -11.40 18.93
N ILE A 158 -4.06 -10.74 17.78
CA ILE A 158 -3.28 -11.04 16.57
C ILE A 158 -1.79 -10.76 16.77
N GLY A 159 -1.45 -9.61 17.36
CA GLY A 159 -0.04 -9.29 17.66
C GLY A 159 0.61 -10.31 18.59
N LYS A 160 -0.10 -10.76 19.63
CA LYS A 160 0.39 -11.80 20.53
C LYS A 160 0.57 -13.15 19.84
N LEU A 161 -0.43 -13.60 19.07
CA LEU A 161 -0.34 -14.86 18.31
C LEU A 161 0.84 -14.87 17.33
N LEU A 162 1.09 -13.75 16.65
CA LEU A 162 2.24 -13.58 15.76
C LEU A 162 3.58 -13.69 16.51
N ALA A 163 3.69 -13.05 17.67
CA ALA A 163 4.91 -13.14 18.49
C ALA A 163 5.14 -14.57 19.01
N ASP A 164 4.08 -15.24 19.50
CA ASP A 164 4.14 -16.63 19.97
C ASP A 164 4.52 -17.58 18.81
N ALA A 165 4.00 -17.34 17.60
CA ALA A 165 4.36 -18.11 16.41
C ALA A 165 5.84 -17.95 16.06
N MET A 166 6.32 -16.69 15.95
CA MET A 166 7.72 -16.38 15.64
C MET A 166 8.70 -16.89 16.70
N GLU A 167 8.29 -16.99 17.96
CA GLU A 167 9.12 -17.59 19.03
C GLU A 167 9.25 -19.10 18.84
N LYS A 168 8.20 -19.80 18.41
CA LYS A 168 8.22 -21.25 18.19
C LYS A 168 8.98 -21.66 16.93
N VAL A 169 8.80 -20.96 15.82
CA VAL A 169 9.45 -21.31 14.53
C VAL A 169 10.76 -20.56 14.26
N GLY A 170 11.07 -19.54 15.07
CA GLY A 170 12.20 -18.64 14.85
C GLY A 170 11.86 -17.47 13.91
N LYS A 171 12.70 -16.42 13.92
CA LYS A 171 12.45 -15.18 13.15
C LYS A 171 12.42 -15.38 11.62
N GLU A 172 13.08 -16.42 11.12
CA GLU A 172 13.10 -16.79 9.70
C GLU A 172 12.31 -18.08 9.43
N GLY A 173 11.46 -18.50 10.38
CA GLY A 173 10.57 -19.65 10.21
C GLY A 173 9.39 -19.32 9.30
N VAL A 174 8.78 -20.38 8.74
CA VAL A 174 7.59 -20.26 7.88
C VAL A 174 6.34 -20.17 8.75
N ILE A 175 5.52 -19.16 8.50
CA ILE A 175 4.21 -18.98 9.16
C ILE A 175 3.14 -18.96 8.07
N THR A 176 2.13 -19.80 8.21
CA THR A 176 0.95 -19.85 7.34
C THR A 176 -0.30 -19.48 8.13
N VAL A 177 -1.30 -18.93 7.44
CA VAL A 177 -2.60 -18.56 8.02
C VAL A 177 -3.68 -19.30 7.23
N GLU A 178 -4.55 -20.01 7.94
CA GLU A 178 -5.65 -20.77 7.36
C GLU A 178 -6.98 -20.42 8.05
N GLU A 179 -8.09 -20.51 7.31
CA GLU A 179 -9.42 -20.30 7.89
C GLU A 179 -9.86 -21.51 8.73
N ALA A 180 -10.17 -21.26 9.99
CA ALA A 180 -10.73 -22.27 10.88
C ALA A 180 -12.26 -22.40 10.67
N LYS A 181 -12.79 -23.62 10.86
CA LYS A 181 -14.25 -23.86 10.91
C LYS A 181 -14.90 -23.40 12.23
N SER A 182 -14.09 -23.04 13.22
CA SER A 182 -14.51 -22.63 14.56
C SER A 182 -14.35 -21.12 14.74
N ALA A 183 -15.00 -20.57 15.77
CA ALA A 183 -14.81 -19.16 16.15
C ALA A 183 -13.49 -18.90 16.90
N GLU A 184 -12.78 -19.94 17.30
CA GLU A 184 -11.52 -19.82 18.03
C GLU A 184 -10.34 -19.70 17.06
N THR A 185 -9.41 -18.79 17.36
CA THR A 185 -8.12 -18.68 16.68
C THR A 185 -7.08 -19.46 17.46
N THR A 186 -6.49 -20.48 16.83
CA THR A 186 -5.47 -21.34 17.43
C THR A 186 -4.11 -21.16 16.74
N LEU A 187 -3.05 -21.56 17.43
CA LEU A 187 -1.69 -21.60 16.92
C LEU A 187 -1.16 -23.02 17.06
N ASP A 188 -1.03 -23.71 15.93
CA ASP A 188 -0.47 -25.06 15.84
C ASP A 188 0.88 -25.03 15.12
N VAL A 189 1.83 -25.83 15.59
CA VAL A 189 3.14 -25.99 14.95
C VAL A 189 3.18 -27.39 14.35
N VAL A 190 3.43 -27.45 13.05
CA VAL A 190 3.54 -28.69 12.30
C VAL A 190 4.91 -28.78 11.64
N GLU A 191 5.39 -30.00 11.43
CA GLU A 191 6.59 -30.24 10.65
C GLU A 191 6.24 -30.14 9.15
N GLY A 192 6.86 -29.20 8.45
CA GLY A 192 6.64 -28.94 7.04
C GLY A 192 7.83 -28.25 6.39
N MET A 193 7.76 -28.01 5.09
CA MET A 193 8.80 -27.29 4.36
C MET A 193 8.21 -26.43 3.24
N GLN A 194 8.83 -25.26 3.01
CA GLN A 194 8.52 -24.37 1.89
C GLN A 194 9.66 -24.46 0.86
N PHE A 195 9.29 -24.48 -0.43
CA PHE A 195 10.23 -24.43 -1.54
C PHE A 195 9.95 -23.18 -2.38
N ASP A 196 11.00 -22.45 -2.77
CA ASP A 196 10.89 -21.40 -3.78
C ASP A 196 10.71 -22.04 -5.17
N ARG A 197 9.56 -21.81 -5.81
CA ARG A 197 9.27 -22.21 -7.19
C ARG A 197 8.85 -21.02 -8.02
#